data_AF-T0ZP59-F1
#
_entry.id   AF-T0ZP59-F1
#
_cell.length_a   1.000
_cell.length_b   1.000
_cell.length_c   1.000
_cell.angle_alpha   90.00
_cell.angle_beta   90.00
_cell.angle_gamma   90.00
#
_symmetry.space_group_name_H-M   'P 1'
#
loop_
_entity.id
_entity.type
_entity.pdbx_description
1 polymer ?
#
loop_
_entity_poly.entity_id
_entity_poly.type
_entity_poly.pdbx_seq_one_letter_code
_entity_poly.pdbx_strand_id
1 'polypeptide(L)' 'AGTKIRAGRGKMRGRRYRTPRSMLIVSTEPSKLNAFKSIPGVEICGAKNITLKKLAPGGDGGRLVIYTESSVKQLGGN' A
#
# COMPACT_ATOMS: atom_id res chain seq x y z
N ALA A 1 2.20 5.98 17.03
CA ALA A 1 2.32 4.72 16.26
C ALA A 1 3.15 5.00 15.02
N GLY A 2 4.09 4.14 14.66
CA GLY A 2 5.06 4.44 13.60
C GLY A 2 5.97 3.24 13.34
N THR A 3 7.06 3.45 12.63
CA THR A 3 8.04 2.39 12.39
C THR A 3 8.68 1.95 13.71
N LYS A 4 8.53 0.67 14.06
CA LYS A 4 9.09 0.08 15.28
C LYS A 4 10.15 -0.97 14.95
N ILE A 5 11.08 -1.20 15.87
CA ILE A 5 12.01 -2.33 15.78
C ILE A 5 11.23 -3.63 16.05
N ARG A 6 11.48 -4.66 15.23
CA ARG A 6 10.89 -5.98 15.40
C ARG A 6 11.44 -6.66 16.65
N ALA A 7 10.55 -7.34 17.37
CA ALA A 7 10.94 -8.27 18.41
C ALA A 7 11.58 -9.54 17.83
N GLY A 8 12.42 -10.21 18.63
CA GLY A 8 13.01 -11.51 18.30
C GLY A 8 14.18 -11.49 17.31
N ARG A 9 14.58 -12.68 16.84
CA ARG A 9 15.77 -12.89 15.99
C ARG A 9 15.65 -12.29 14.58
N GLY A 10 14.44 -11.99 14.12
CA GLY A 10 14.21 -11.36 12.81
C GLY A 10 14.90 -10.00 12.66
N LYS A 11 15.16 -9.30 13.79
CA LYS A 11 15.89 -8.02 13.79
C LYS A 11 17.35 -8.15 13.34
N MET A 12 17.96 -9.32 13.55
CA MET A 12 19.34 -9.62 13.13
C MET A 12 19.41 -10.13 11.69
N ARG A 13 18.30 -10.59 11.11
CA ARG A 13 18.22 -11.16 9.75
C ARG A 13 17.78 -10.13 8.69
N GLY A 14 18.20 -8.87 8.84
CA GLY A 14 17.89 -7.80 7.89
C GLY A 14 16.44 -7.26 7.90
N ARG A 15 15.56 -7.75 8.79
CA ARG A 15 14.16 -7.29 8.91
C ARG A 15 13.94 -6.47 10.18
N ARG A 16 14.87 -5.57 10.51
CA ARG A 16 14.89 -4.83 11.79
C ARG A 16 13.63 -3.98 12.01
N TYR A 17 13.08 -3.37 10.98
CA TYR A 17 11.97 -2.43 11.11
C TYR A 17 10.62 -3.02 10.67
N ARG A 18 9.53 -2.55 11.29
CA ARG A 18 8.14 -2.79 10.89
C ARG A 18 7.39 -1.47 10.88
N THR A 19 6.94 -1.07 9.70
CA THR A 19 6.07 0.10 9.50
C THR A 19 4.63 -0.38 9.35
N PRO A 20 3.66 0.23 10.06
CA PRO A 20 2.24 -0.07 9.86
C PRO A 20 1.80 0.34 8.45
N ARG A 21 0.79 -0.35 7.91
CA ARG A 21 0.17 0.00 6.64
C ARG A 21 -0.92 1.03 6.90
N SER A 22 -0.90 2.14 6.18
CA SER A 22 -1.95 3.14 6.21
C SER A 22 -2.79 3.01 4.94
N MET A 23 -2.82 4.04 4.11
CA MET A 23 -3.64 4.13 2.93
C MET A 23 -3.04 3.37 1.75
N LEU A 24 -3.91 2.97 0.83
CA LEU A 24 -3.55 2.49 -0.50
C LEU A 24 -4.06 3.51 -1.51
N ILE A 25 -3.20 3.99 -2.41
CA ILE A 25 -3.58 4.86 -3.52
C ILE A 25 -3.57 4.03 -4.80
N VAL A 26 -4.68 4.03 -5.52
CA VAL A 26 -4.84 3.32 -6.79
C VAL A 26 -4.93 4.34 -7.91
N SER A 27 -4.07 4.19 -8.91
CA SER A 27 -4.02 5.06 -10.09
C SER A 27 -3.71 4.27 -11.35
N THR A 28 -4.14 4.77 -12.50
CA THR A 28 -3.73 4.25 -13.82
C THR A 28 -2.27 4.56 -14.13
N GLU A 29 -1.76 5.67 -13.59
CA GLU A 29 -0.39 6.16 -13.81
C GLU A 29 0.36 6.29 -12.47
N PRO A 30 0.72 5.17 -11.82
CA PRO A 30 1.34 5.19 -10.50
C PRO A 30 2.69 5.93 -10.47
N SER A 31 3.38 6.04 -11.61
CA SER A 31 4.65 6.76 -11.73
C SER A 31 4.54 8.25 -11.46
N LYS A 32 3.40 8.89 -11.76
CA LYS A 32 3.17 10.32 -11.49
C LYS A 32 2.98 10.61 -10.00
N LEU A 33 2.70 9.57 -9.20
CA LEU A 33 2.46 9.68 -7.76
C LEU A 33 3.69 9.32 -6.92
N ASN A 34 4.89 9.28 -7.51
CA ASN A 34 6.12 8.91 -6.81
C ASN A 34 6.37 9.74 -5.53
N ALA A 35 5.92 10.99 -5.47
CA ALA A 35 6.02 11.83 -4.27
C ALA A 35 5.41 11.15 -3.03
N PHE A 36 4.29 10.42 -3.19
CA PHE A 36 3.62 9.73 -2.08
C PHE A 36 4.37 8.49 -1.57
N LYS A 37 5.33 7.94 -2.34
CA LYS A 37 6.15 6.80 -1.88
C LYS A 37 7.09 7.15 -0.74
N SER A 38 7.41 8.44 -0.59
CA SER A 38 8.24 8.93 0.52
C SER A 38 7.52 8.87 1.87
N ILE A 39 6.18 8.86 1.85
CA ILE A 39 5.36 8.89 3.06
C ILE A 39 5.28 7.48 3.67
N PRO A 40 5.70 7.30 4.94
CA PRO A 40 5.68 5.99 5.59
C PRO A 40 4.26 5.40 5.67
N GLY A 41 4.12 4.13 5.24
CA GLY A 41 2.87 3.37 5.35
C GLY A 41 1.89 3.57 4.19
N VAL A 42 2.08 4.60 3.36
CA VAL A 42 1.32 4.82 2.13
C VAL A 42 1.88 3.92 1.04
N GLU A 43 0.99 3.24 0.32
CA GLU A 43 1.36 2.45 -0.84
C GLU A 43 0.62 2.90 -2.08
N ILE A 44 1.25 2.72 -3.23
CA ILE A 44 0.69 3.08 -4.53
C ILE A 44 0.58 1.81 -5.37
N CYS A 45 -0.53 1.68 -6.08
CA CYS A 45 -0.78 0.54 -6.94
C CYS A 45 -1.37 0.99 -8.28
N GLY A 46 -0.96 0.31 -9.35
CA GLY A 46 -1.65 0.39 -10.64
C GLY A 46 -3.04 -0.24 -10.54
N ALA A 47 -4.04 0.33 -11.21
CA ALA A 47 -5.41 -0.21 -11.23
C ALA A 47 -5.49 -1.67 -11.71
N LYS A 48 -4.64 -2.07 -12.68
CA LYS A 48 -4.54 -3.45 -13.17
C LYS A 48 -3.77 -4.41 -12.25
N ASN A 49 -2.99 -3.87 -11.31
CA ASN A 49 -2.04 -4.63 -10.48
C ASN A 49 -2.46 -4.72 -9.01
N ILE A 50 -3.77 -4.57 -8.75
CA ILE A 50 -4.34 -4.69 -7.42
C ILE A 50 -4.30 -6.15 -6.99
N THR A 51 -3.78 -6.41 -5.79
CA THR A 51 -3.64 -7.76 -5.24
C THR A 51 -4.26 -7.80 -3.85
N LEU A 52 -4.80 -8.96 -3.46
CA LEU A 52 -5.40 -9.18 -2.14
C LEU A 52 -4.49 -8.72 -0.99
N LYS A 53 -3.18 -9.00 -1.07
CA LYS A 53 -2.19 -8.59 -0.04
C LYS A 53 -2.11 -7.06 0.16
N LYS A 54 -2.45 -6.27 -0.86
CA LYS A 54 -2.48 -4.80 -0.76
C LYS A 54 -3.82 -4.32 -0.19
N LEU A 55 -4.93 -4.95 -0.58
CA LEU A 55 -6.27 -4.59 -0.08
C LEU A 55 -6.51 -5.05 1.36
N ALA A 56 -6.08 -6.26 1.70
CA ALA A 56 -6.26 -6.90 2.99
C ALA A 56 -4.90 -7.35 3.58
N PRO A 57 -4.07 -6.41 4.05
CA PRO A 57 -2.76 -6.73 4.59
C PRO A 57 -2.89 -7.54 5.89
N GLY A 58 -2.55 -8.83 5.84
CA GLY A 58 -2.69 -9.74 6.98
C GLY A 58 -3.99 -10.53 7.00
N GLY A 59 -4.83 -10.39 5.97
CA GLY A 59 -6.15 -11.04 5.90
C GLY A 59 -7.29 -10.14 6.39
N ASP A 60 -6.98 -9.01 7.00
CA ASP A 60 -7.97 -8.04 7.49
C ASP A 60 -8.47 -7.16 6.34
N GLY A 61 -9.77 -7.26 6.03
CA GLY A 61 -10.44 -6.41 5.05
C GLY A 61 -10.65 -4.97 5.56
N GLY A 62 -11.04 -4.08 4.65
CA GLY A 62 -11.41 -2.70 5.03
C GLY A 62 -10.23 -1.72 5.13
N ARG A 63 -9.16 -1.91 4.34
CA ARG A 63 -8.11 -0.89 4.21
C ARG A 63 -8.66 0.37 3.56
N LEU A 64 -8.27 1.55 4.05
CA LEU A 64 -8.58 2.83 3.40
C LEU A 64 -7.90 2.91 2.03
N VAL A 65 -8.70 2.93 0.96
CA VAL A 65 -8.22 3.03 -0.42
C VAL A 65 -8.71 4.32 -1.07
N ILE A 66 -7.79 5.06 -1.67
CA ILE A 66 -8.06 6.25 -2.48
C ILE A 66 -7.92 5.85 -3.94
N TYR A 67 -8.96 6.05 -4.73
CA TYR A 67 -8.96 5.79 -6.17
C TYR A 67 -8.90 7.11 -6.93
N THR A 68 -8.09 7.17 -7.99
CA THR A 68 -8.22 8.23 -8.99
C THR A 68 -9.45 7.98 -9.85
N GLU A 69 -10.06 9.04 -10.38
CA GLU A 69 -11.21 8.93 -11.27
C GLU A 69 -10.92 7.98 -12.47
N SER A 70 -9.75 8.11 -13.07
CA SER A 70 -9.29 7.23 -14.16
C SER A 70 -9.23 5.76 -13.76
N SER A 71 -8.83 5.47 -12.52
CA SER A 71 -8.73 4.10 -12.02
C SER A 71 -10.10 3.48 -11.77
N VAL A 72 -11.06 4.28 -11.31
CA VAL A 72 -12.45 3.84 -11.13
C VAL A 72 -13.08 3.54 -12.49
N LYS A 73 -12.89 4.41 -13.50
CA LYS A 73 -13.38 4.16 -14.86
C LYS A 73 -12.81 2.87 -15.44
N GLN A 74 -11.51 2.63 -15.24
CA GLN A 74 -10.84 1.41 -15.73
C GLN A 74 -11.30 0.13 -15.01
N LEU A 75 -11.63 0.20 -13.72
CA LEU A 75 -12.12 -0.94 -12.94
C LEU A 75 -13.62 -1.20 -13.14
N GLY A 76 -14.40 -0.13 -13.32
CA GLY A 76 -15.85 -0.17 -13.47
C GLY A 76 -16.33 -0.75 -14.78
N GLY A 77 -15.45 -0.87 -15.79
CA GLY A 77 -15.75 -1.51 -17.06
C GLY A 77 -16.92 -0.87 -17.80
N ASN A 78 -16.63 0.23 -18.52
CA ASN A 78 -17.46 0.72 -19.64
C ASN A 78 -16.52 1.10 -20.78
#